data_AF-A0A838CKP8-F1
#
_entry.id   AF-A0A838CKP8-F1
#
_cell.length_a   1.000
_cell.length_b   1.000
_cell.length_c   1.000
_cell.angle_alpha   90.00
_cell.angle_beta   90.00
_cell.angle_gamma   90.00
#
_symmetry.space_group_name_H-M   'P 1'
#
loop_
_entity.id
_entity.type
_entity.pdbx_description
1 polymer ?
#
loop_
_entity_poly.entity_id
_entity_poly.type
_entity_poly.pdbx_seq_one_letter_code
_entity_poly.pdbx_strand_id
1 'polypeptide(L)'
;MRIVSFVLAAVFSLVAVVAVYTSLPGWAGTAAIVAAGLFLVLGFYEQYTLREEVAPTLDDEKRATVQRMKDEGNFQLAVQQVQLWFRGTSPEDAARIVREA
;
A
#
# COMPACT_ATOMS: atom_id res chain seq x y z
N MET A 1 -4.43 5.39 11.84
CA MET A 1 -4.24 4.42 12.95
C MET A 1 -3.11 3.41 12.66
N ARG A 2 -2.79 3.11 11.39
CA ARG A 2 -1.55 2.49 10.88
C ARG A 2 -0.30 2.41 11.80
N ILE A 3 0.29 3.55 12.22
CA ILE A 3 1.52 3.54 13.03
C ILE A 3 1.27 2.90 14.40
N VAL A 4 0.09 3.13 14.98
CA VAL A 4 -0.31 2.56 16.28
C VAL A 4 -0.44 1.04 16.18
N SER A 5 -1.01 0.51 15.08
CA SER A 5 -1.17 -0.93 14.86
C SER A 5 0.18 -1.64 14.72
N PHE A 6 1.13 -1.07 13.96
CA PHE A 6 2.47 -1.63 13.84
C PHE A 6 3.31 -1.47 15.12
N VAL A 7 3.16 -0.36 15.84
CA VAL A 7 3.80 -0.15 17.14
C VAL A 7 3.25 -1.14 18.18
N LEU A 8 1.94 -1.39 18.22
CA LEU A 8 1.36 -2.41 19.08
C LEU A 8 1.88 -3.81 18.74
N ALA A 9 1.94 -4.18 17.45
CA ALA A 9 2.48 -5.47 17.02
C ALA A 9 3.96 -5.63 17.44
N ALA A 10 4.77 -4.59 17.28
CA ALA A 10 6.17 -4.59 17.72
C ALA A 10 6.29 -4.71 19.25
N VAL A 11 5.46 -4.00 20.01
CA VAL A 11 5.43 -4.06 21.48
C VAL A 11 4.98 -5.44 21.96
N PHE A 12 3.92 -6.03 21.39
CA PHE A 12 3.47 -7.38 21.76
C PHE A 12 4.49 -8.46 21.36
N SER A 13 5.19 -8.30 20.24
CA SER A 13 6.28 -9.20 19.86
C SER A 13 7.46 -9.11 20.84
N LEU A 14 7.81 -7.90 21.31
CA LEU A 14 8.84 -7.70 22.33
C LEU A 14 8.42 -8.30 23.68
N VAL A 15 7.16 -8.12 24.08
CA VAL A 15 6.60 -8.73 25.30
C VAL A 15 6.63 -10.26 25.21
N ALA A 16 6.34 -10.84 24.05
CA ALA A 16 6.43 -12.29 23.85
C ALA A 16 7.86 -12.81 24.02
N VAL A 17 8.86 -12.10 23.50
CA VAL A 17 10.27 -12.45 23.69
C VAL A 17 10.65 -12.34 25.17
N VAL A 18 10.29 -11.26 25.86
CA VAL A 18 10.55 -11.08 27.30
C VAL A 18 9.82 -12.14 28.14
N ALA A 19 8.63 -12.58 27.72
CA ALA A 19 7.86 -13.62 28.40
C ALA A 19 8.55 -14.99 28.38
N VAL A 20 9.34 -15.29 27.35
CA VAL A 20 10.15 -16.52 27.27
C VAL A 20 11.33 -16.48 28.25
N TYR A 21 11.89 -15.31 28.52
CA TYR A 21 13.00 -15.11 29.46
C TYR A 21 12.55 -14.83 30.91
N THR A 22 11.25 -14.83 31.18
CA THR A 22 10.67 -14.62 32.51
C THR A 22 9.85 -15.85 32.92
N SER A 23 9.55 -16.01 34.21
CA SER A 23 8.80 -17.16 34.76
C SER A 23 7.29 -17.12 34.46
N LEU A 24 6.91 -16.57 33.32
CA LEU A 24 5.53 -16.53 32.88
C LEU A 24 5.04 -17.93 32.47
N PRO A 25 3.75 -18.23 32.63
CA PRO A 25 3.19 -19.51 32.22
C PRO A 25 3.51 -19.81 30.76
N GLY A 26 3.93 -21.03 30.42
CA GLY A 26 4.40 -21.37 29.07
C GLY A 26 3.40 -21.10 27.93
N TRP A 27 2.12 -20.98 28.24
CA TRP A 27 1.07 -20.61 27.28
C TRP A 27 0.98 -19.09 27.00
N ALA A 28 1.50 -18.25 27.89
CA ALA A 28 1.43 -16.80 27.80
C ALA A 28 2.26 -16.25 26.62
N GLY A 29 3.43 -16.85 26.34
CA GLY A 29 4.24 -16.53 25.17
C GLY A 29 3.50 -16.82 23.86
N THR A 30 2.86 -18.00 23.76
CA THR A 30 2.05 -18.38 22.60
C THR A 30 0.87 -17.43 22.39
N ALA A 31 0.14 -17.09 23.46
CA ALA A 31 -0.97 -16.14 23.38
C ALA A 31 -0.52 -14.75 22.91
N ALA A 32 0.64 -14.27 23.38
CA ALA A 32 1.20 -12.99 22.96
C ALA A 32 1.63 -12.98 21.48
N ILE A 33 2.21 -14.07 20.97
CA ILE A 33 2.56 -14.21 19.55
C ILE A 33 1.31 -14.22 18.68
N VAL A 34 0.26 -14.96 19.07
CA VAL A 34 -1.01 -14.99 18.35
C VAL A 34 -1.64 -13.59 18.31
N ALA A 35 -1.65 -12.88 19.43
CA ALA A 35 -2.14 -11.49 19.48
C ALA A 35 -1.32 -10.56 18.56
N ALA A 36 0.02 -10.66 18.60
CA ALA A 36 0.90 -9.87 17.73
C ALA A 36 0.62 -10.14 16.24
N GLY A 37 0.43 -11.40 15.87
CA GLY A 37 0.07 -11.80 14.51
C GLY A 37 -1.26 -11.20 14.04
N LEU A 38 -2.29 -11.21 14.90
CA LEU A 38 -3.59 -10.59 14.57
C LEU A 38 -3.47 -9.08 14.34
N PHE A 39 -2.73 -8.36 15.18
CA PHE A 39 -2.49 -6.93 15.00
C PHE A 39 -1.68 -6.62 13.74
N LEU A 40 -0.73 -7.47 13.38
CA LEU A 40 0.05 -7.34 12.15
C LEU A 40 -0.84 -7.47 10.90
N VAL A 41 -1.73 -8.48 10.87
CA VAL A 41 -2.68 -8.70 9.78
C VAL A 41 -3.65 -7.51 9.65
N LEU A 42 -4.15 -6.98 10.77
CA LEU A 42 -5.03 -5.81 10.77
C LEU A 42 -4.30 -4.57 10.21
N GLY A 43 -3.03 -4.36 10.59
CA GLY A 43 -2.21 -3.28 10.08
C GLY A 43 -1.95 -3.37 8.57
N PHE A 44 -1.75 -4.58 8.04
CA PHE A 44 -1.63 -4.81 6.61
C PHE A 44 -2.96 -4.61 5.86
N TYR A 45 -4.09 -5.02 6.45
CA TYR A 45 -5.40 -4.81 5.86
C TYR A 45 -5.71 -3.32 5.71
N GLU A 46 -5.49 -2.52 6.76
CA GLU A 46 -5.64 -1.05 6.67
C GLU A 46 -4.74 -0.44 5.59
N GLN A 47 -3.49 -0.92 5.46
CA GLN A 47 -2.57 -0.44 4.43
C GLN A 47 -3.05 -0.79 3.01
N TYR A 48 -3.66 -1.96 2.84
CA TYR A 48 -4.22 -2.39 1.56
C TYR A 48 -5.43 -1.54 1.17
N THR A 49 -6.38 -1.36 2.08
CA THR A 49 -7.58 -0.52 1.84
C THR A 49 -7.22 0.93 1.53
N LEU A 50 -6.27 1.53 2.25
CA LEU A 50 -5.83 2.91 1.98
C LEU A 50 -5.05 3.05 0.66
N ARG A 51 -4.47 1.97 0.13
CA ARG A 51 -3.82 1.99 -1.19
C ARG A 51 -4.84 1.98 -2.33
N GLU A 52 -6.01 1.36 -2.14
CA GLU A 52 -7.09 1.37 -3.14
C GLU A 52 -7.69 2.77 -3.35
N GLU A 53 -7.65 3.64 -2.34
CA GLU A 53 -8.27 4.98 -2.42
C GLU A 53 -7.45 6.04 -3.18
N VAL A 54 -6.18 5.79 -3.51
CA VAL A 54 -5.40 6.74 -4.32
C VAL A 54 -5.71 6.49 -5.80
N ALA A 55 -6.92 6.88 -6.22
CA ALA A 55 -7.26 6.94 -7.63
C ALA A 55 -6.21 7.82 -8.35
N PRO A 56 -5.53 7.31 -9.39
CA PRO A 56 -4.51 8.06 -10.09
C PRO A 56 -5.12 9.24 -10.86
N THR A 57 -5.18 10.41 -10.23
CA THR A 57 -5.66 11.63 -10.87
C THR A 57 -4.51 12.34 -11.59
N LEU A 58 -4.71 12.63 -12.87
CA LEU A 58 -3.78 13.46 -13.64
C LEU A 58 -3.86 14.91 -13.16
N ASP A 59 -2.73 15.42 -12.68
CA ASP A 59 -2.52 16.85 -12.47
C ASP A 59 -2.48 17.60 -13.81
N ASP A 60 -2.65 18.92 -13.80
CA ASP A 60 -2.80 19.74 -15.01
C ASP A 60 -1.56 19.65 -15.93
N GLU A 61 -0.37 19.58 -15.35
CA GLU A 61 0.88 19.38 -16.09
C GLU A 61 0.96 17.99 -16.76
N LYS A 62 0.51 16.96 -16.04
CA LYS A 62 0.47 15.57 -16.57
C LYS A 62 -0.56 15.45 -17.68
N ARG A 63 -1.73 16.09 -17.52
CA ARG A 63 -2.78 16.13 -18.55
C ARG A 63 -2.29 16.82 -19.82
N ALA A 64 -1.63 17.97 -19.71
CA ALA A 64 -1.07 18.67 -20.86
C ALA A 64 -0.01 17.83 -21.60
N THR A 65 0.78 17.06 -20.86
CA THR A 65 1.77 16.14 -21.44
C THR A 65 1.10 14.98 -22.18
N VAL A 66 0.08 14.36 -21.58
CA VAL A 66 -0.70 13.28 -22.21
C VAL A 66 -1.44 13.77 -23.45
N GLN A 67 -2.05 14.96 -23.40
CA GLN A 67 -2.73 15.56 -24.55
C GLN A 67 -1.75 15.83 -25.69
N ARG A 68 -0.57 16.40 -25.41
CA ARG A 68 0.48 16.59 -26.42
C ARG A 68 0.89 15.27 -27.08
N MET A 69 1.09 14.22 -26.29
CA MET A 69 1.43 12.90 -26.83
C MET A 69 0.29 12.29 -27.66
N LYS A 70 -0.97 12.58 -27.32
CA LYS A 70 -2.15 12.18 -28.13
C LYS A 70 -2.19 12.94 -29.46
N ASP A 71 -1.92 14.24 -29.44
CA ASP A 71 -1.88 15.08 -30.65
C ASP A 71 -0.76 14.65 -31.60
N GLU A 72 0.35 14.17 -31.07
CA GLU A 72 1.46 13.57 -31.83
C GLU A 72 1.16 12.14 -32.33
N GLY A 73 0.03 11.53 -31.96
CA GLY A 73 -0.33 10.15 -32.31
C GLY A 73 0.36 9.08 -31.46
N ASN A 74 1.10 9.46 -30.42
CA ASN A 74 1.93 8.61 -29.58
C ASN A 74 1.16 8.01 -28.38
N PHE A 75 0.00 7.39 -28.64
CA PHE A 75 -0.87 6.85 -27.58
C PHE A 75 -0.15 5.83 -26.67
N GLN A 76 0.62 4.92 -27.25
CA GLN A 76 1.30 3.87 -26.48
C GLN A 76 2.40 4.43 -25.57
N LEU A 77 3.06 5.51 -26.00
CA LEU A 77 4.05 6.25 -25.22
C LEU A 77 3.38 6.99 -24.06
N ALA A 78 2.21 7.59 -24.29
CA ALA A 78 1.41 8.20 -23.23
C ALA A 78 0.99 7.18 -22.16
N VAL A 79 0.61 5.97 -22.56
CA VAL A 79 0.27 4.88 -21.61
C VAL A 79 1.47 4.50 -20.75
N GLN A 80 2.65 4.33 -21.35
CA GLN A 80 3.88 4.03 -20.61
C GLN A 80 4.25 5.17 -19.66
N GLN A 81 4.08 6.42 -20.09
CA GLN A 81 4.34 7.59 -19.25
C GLN A 81 3.42 7.62 -18.01
N VAL A 82 2.13 7.30 -18.20
CA VAL A 82 1.17 7.17 -17.09
C VAL A 82 1.55 6.03 -16.14
N GLN A 83 2.01 4.89 -16.66
CA GLN A 83 2.51 3.79 -15.83
C GLN A 83 3.77 4.16 -15.02
N LEU A 84 4.65 5.01 -15.56
CA LEU A 84 5.81 5.52 -14.84
C LEU A 84 5.42 6.45 -13.70
N TRP A 85 4.40 7.29 -13.91
CA TRP A 85 3.90 8.21 -12.88
C TRP A 85 3.09 7.51 -11.79
N PHE A 86 2.30 6.50 -12.14
CA PHE A 86 1.46 5.76 -11.21
C PHE A 86 1.95 4.32 -11.11
N ARG A 87 2.98 4.12 -10.27
CA ARG A 87 3.53 2.81 -9.96
C ARG A 87 2.45 1.93 -9.34
N GLY A 88 1.94 0.95 -10.09
CA GLY A 88 0.88 0.04 -9.67
C GLY A 88 -0.40 0.11 -10.51
N THR A 89 -0.50 1.05 -11.45
CA THR A 89 -1.61 1.10 -12.40
C THR A 89 -1.44 0.03 -13.48
N SER A 90 -2.49 -0.76 -13.71
CA SER A 90 -2.49 -1.76 -14.78
C SER A 90 -2.36 -1.10 -16.16
N PRO A 91 -1.86 -1.79 -17.20
CA PRO A 91 -1.85 -1.26 -18.56
C PRO A 91 -3.23 -0.80 -19.06
N GLU A 92 -4.28 -1.50 -18.64
CA GLU A 92 -5.66 -1.20 -19.01
C GLU A 92 -6.18 0.08 -18.35
N ASP A 93 -5.90 0.25 -17.05
CA ASP A 93 -6.26 1.46 -16.31
C ASP A 93 -5.46 2.67 -16.81
N ALA A 94 -4.17 2.50 -17.11
CA ALA A 94 -3.34 3.56 -17.69
C ALA A 94 -3.86 3.98 -19.07
N ALA A 95 -4.26 3.03 -19.92
CA ALA A 95 -4.91 3.32 -21.19
C ALA A 95 -6.28 4.02 -21.03
N ARG A 96 -7.06 3.67 -20.00
CA ARG A 96 -8.31 4.38 -19.68
C ARG A 96 -8.02 5.83 -19.29
N ILE A 97 -7.05 6.05 -18.39
CA ILE A 97 -6.63 7.39 -17.95
C ILE A 97 -6.19 8.24 -19.14
N VAL A 98 -5.41 7.69 -20.08
CA VAL A 98 -4.99 8.40 -21.29
C VAL A 98 -6.16 8.71 -22.23
N ARG A 99 -7.16 7.82 -22.34
CA ARG A 99 -8.37 8.09 -23.14
C ARG A 99 -9.23 9.20 -22.55
N GLU A 100 -9.35 9.23 -21.22
CA GLU A 100 -10.17 10.19 -20.46
C GLU A 100 -9.49 11.54 -20.22
N ALA A 101 -8.17 11.64 -20.44
CA ALA A 101 -7.36 12.86 -20.36
C ALA A 101 -7.52 13.81 -21.56
#